data_AF-A0A372NUI9-F1
#
_entry.id   AF-A0A372NUI9-F1
#
_cell.length_a   1.000
_cell.length_b   1.000
_cell.length_c   1.000
_cell.angle_alpha   90.00
_cell.angle_beta   90.00
_cell.angle_gamma   90.00
#
_symmetry.space_group_name_H-M   'P 1'
#
loop_
_entity.id
_entity.type
_entity.pdbx_description
1 polymer ?
#
loop_
_entity_poly.entity_id
_entity_poly.type
_entity_poly.pdbx_seq_one_letter_code
_entity_poly.pdbx_strand_id
1 'polypeptide(L)'
;MRKTLFSVLAVGGALCLISWGFKGHRAVATIAQKHMTSNTAYVVSAYLGGSRMAEVSTWADENRNPKTAVWHYLNLPPGLSHEVFFSAVTQSDGNVYSAIVKTEAQLKDKSLSAEQKNEALKYLIHLVSDAHQPMHVSRKEDKGGNTIQVRFDNKGTNLHALWDSGLIGHGGLSEADIVKTCDTATPEQIKAW
;
A
#
# COMPACT_ATOMS: atom_id res chain seq x y z
N MET A 1 33.11 -25.24 -38.32
CA MET A 1 32.09 -25.57 -37.29
C MET A 1 31.83 -24.32 -36.46
N ARG A 2 30.71 -23.61 -36.70
CA ARG A 2 30.36 -22.36 -36.01
C ARG A 2 29.81 -22.69 -34.62
N LYS A 3 30.42 -22.14 -33.57
CA LYS A 3 29.92 -22.21 -32.20
C LYS A 3 28.88 -21.10 -32.01
N THR A 4 27.61 -21.44 -31.90
CA THR A 4 26.54 -20.52 -31.53
C THR A 4 26.51 -20.38 -30.01
N LEU A 5 26.88 -19.19 -29.50
CA LEU A 5 26.62 -18.83 -28.10
C LEU A 5 25.13 -18.51 -27.95
N PHE A 6 24.43 -19.27 -27.12
CA PHE A 6 23.12 -18.89 -26.61
C PHE A 6 23.31 -17.93 -25.44
N SER A 7 23.14 -16.64 -25.69
CA SER A 7 22.94 -15.65 -24.63
C SER A 7 21.50 -15.79 -24.12
N VAL A 8 21.32 -16.43 -22.97
CA VAL A 8 20.05 -16.40 -22.25
C VAL A 8 19.91 -15.00 -21.67
N LEU A 9 19.08 -14.17 -22.29
CA LEU A 9 18.60 -12.93 -21.68
C LEU A 9 17.73 -13.33 -20.47
N ALA A 10 18.27 -13.17 -19.27
CA ALA A 10 17.46 -13.18 -18.06
C ALA A 10 16.57 -11.92 -18.10
N VAL A 11 15.34 -12.08 -18.56
CA VAL A 11 14.30 -11.07 -18.36
C VAL A 11 14.02 -11.02 -16.86
N GLY A 12 14.71 -10.12 -16.17
CA GLY A 12 14.39 -9.75 -14.81
C GLY A 12 13.03 -9.07 -14.81
N GLY A 13 11.96 -9.86 -14.65
CA GLY A 13 10.67 -9.33 -14.28
C GLY A 13 10.84 -8.68 -12.91
N ALA A 14 10.83 -7.34 -12.88
CA ALA A 14 10.57 -6.62 -11.66
C ALA A 14 9.16 -7.03 -11.22
N LEU A 15 9.07 -8.01 -10.32
CA LEU A 15 7.89 -8.20 -9.52
C LEU A 15 7.79 -6.94 -8.67
N CYS A 16 7.06 -5.95 -9.16
CA CYS A 16 6.58 -4.88 -8.33
C CYS A 16 5.81 -5.57 -7.20
N LEU A 17 6.42 -5.59 -6.03
CA LEU A 17 5.75 -5.91 -4.77
C LEU A 17 4.85 -4.71 -4.52
N ILE A 18 3.73 -4.71 -5.24
CA ILE A 18 2.63 -3.78 -5.05
C ILE A 18 1.91 -4.33 -3.83
N SER A 19 1.56 -3.45 -2.91
CA SER A 19 0.59 -3.74 -1.86
C SER A 19 -0.77 -4.04 -2.47
N TRP A 20 -1.89 -3.70 -1.81
CA TRP A 20 -3.18 -3.63 -2.49
C TRP A 20 -2.95 -3.18 -3.93
N GLY A 21 -3.34 -3.99 -4.92
CA GLY A 21 -3.00 -3.72 -6.30
C GLY A 21 -3.50 -2.33 -6.71
N PHE A 22 -3.14 -1.88 -7.91
CA PHE A 22 -3.59 -0.58 -8.45
C PHE A 22 -5.05 -0.21 -8.11
N LYS A 23 -5.98 -1.15 -8.29
CA LYS A 23 -7.41 -0.96 -7.96
C LYS A 23 -7.68 -0.76 -6.46
N GLY A 24 -7.01 -1.51 -5.59
CA GLY A 24 -7.22 -1.46 -4.14
C GLY A 24 -6.75 -0.12 -3.55
N HIS A 25 -5.54 0.33 -3.89
CA HIS A 25 -5.05 1.65 -3.49
C HIS A 25 -5.98 2.78 -3.92
N ARG A 26 -6.43 2.74 -5.17
CA ARG A 26 -7.31 3.76 -5.73
C ARG A 26 -8.68 3.78 -5.07
N ALA A 27 -9.21 2.61 -4.74
CA ALA A 27 -10.47 2.49 -4.02
C ALA A 27 -10.36 3.07 -2.60
N VAL A 28 -9.34 2.65 -1.83
CA VAL A 28 -9.10 3.18 -0.47
C VAL A 28 -8.91 4.69 -0.50
N ALA A 29 -8.06 5.20 -1.39
CA ALA A 29 -7.82 6.64 -1.53
C ALA A 29 -9.08 7.43 -1.95
N THR A 30 -9.92 6.84 -2.80
CA THR A 30 -11.21 7.46 -3.19
C THR A 30 -12.18 7.52 -2.02
N ILE A 31 -12.30 6.43 -1.25
CA ILE A 31 -13.17 6.39 -0.06
C ILE A 31 -12.68 7.42 0.97
N ALA A 32 -11.38 7.44 1.25
CA ALA A 32 -10.79 8.42 2.17
C ALA A 32 -11.08 9.86 1.73
N GLN A 33 -10.91 10.16 0.43
CA GLN A 33 -11.18 11.51 -0.11
C GLN A 33 -12.65 11.94 0.05
N LYS A 34 -13.61 11.00 -0.08
CA LYS A 34 -15.04 11.29 0.08
C LYS A 34 -15.44 11.68 1.50
N HIS A 35 -14.72 11.17 2.49
CA HIS A 35 -15.02 11.38 3.92
C HIS A 35 -14.22 12.53 4.56
N MET A 36 -13.43 13.26 3.77
CA MET A 36 -12.72 14.44 4.26
C MET A 36 -13.68 15.60 4.56
N THR A 37 -13.41 16.32 5.64
CA THR A 37 -14.02 17.65 5.83
C THR A 37 -13.62 18.58 4.66
N SER A 38 -14.45 19.58 4.37
CA SER A 38 -14.15 20.54 3.28
C SER A 38 -12.80 21.24 3.45
N ASN A 39 -12.40 21.53 4.70
CA ASN A 39 -11.10 22.13 4.99
C ASN A 39 -9.95 21.16 4.70
N THR A 40 -10.06 19.90 5.14
CA THR A 40 -9.06 18.86 4.85
C THR A 40 -8.95 18.61 3.35
N ALA A 41 -10.07 18.50 2.64
CA ALA A 41 -10.09 18.29 1.20
C ALA A 41 -9.43 19.44 0.43
N TYR A 42 -9.65 20.69 0.85
CA TYR A 42 -8.99 21.86 0.27
C TYR A 42 -7.46 21.81 0.45
N VAL A 43 -6.99 21.56 1.67
CA VAL A 43 -5.56 21.49 1.98
C VAL A 43 -4.88 20.33 1.25
N VAL A 44 -5.50 19.14 1.25
CA VAL A 44 -5.00 17.96 0.53
C VAL A 44 -4.92 18.25 -0.98
N SER A 45 -5.95 18.83 -1.58
CA SER A 45 -5.96 19.21 -3.00
C SER A 45 -4.84 20.20 -3.33
N ALA A 46 -4.62 21.20 -2.47
CA ALA A 46 -3.55 22.17 -2.64
C ALA A 46 -2.16 21.49 -2.59
N TYR A 47 -1.93 20.61 -1.62
CA TYR A 47 -0.67 19.86 -1.54
C TYR A 47 -0.47 18.94 -2.74
N LEU A 48 -1.54 18.32 -3.26
CA LEU A 48 -1.48 17.43 -4.42
C LEU A 48 -1.47 18.15 -5.78
N GLY A 49 -1.51 19.49 -5.80
CA GLY A 49 -1.54 20.25 -7.06
C GLY A 49 -2.82 20.01 -7.88
N GLY A 50 -3.94 19.71 -7.21
CA GLY A 50 -5.23 19.43 -7.83
C GLY A 50 -5.45 17.98 -8.28
N SER A 51 -4.44 17.10 -8.20
CA SER A 51 -4.61 15.67 -8.46
C SER A 51 -5.57 15.02 -7.47
N ARG A 52 -6.32 14.02 -7.94
CA ARG A 52 -7.18 13.21 -7.06
C ARG A 52 -6.32 12.28 -6.20
N MET A 53 -6.76 11.96 -4.98
CA MET A 53 -5.99 11.05 -4.11
C MET A 53 -5.79 9.68 -4.77
N ALA A 54 -6.78 9.19 -5.51
CA ALA A 54 -6.67 7.95 -6.27
C ALA A 54 -5.52 8.00 -7.30
N GLU A 55 -5.30 9.12 -7.98
CA GLU A 55 -4.26 9.25 -9.02
C GLU A 55 -2.85 9.15 -8.44
N VAL A 56 -2.65 9.59 -7.20
CA VAL A 56 -1.34 9.56 -6.54
C VAL A 56 -1.16 8.36 -5.61
N SER A 57 -2.22 7.56 -5.40
CA SER A 57 -2.23 6.47 -4.42
C SER A 57 -1.24 5.34 -4.72
N THR A 58 -0.80 5.19 -5.98
CA THR A 58 0.18 4.18 -6.42
C THR A 58 1.60 4.75 -6.60
N TRP A 59 1.77 6.05 -6.40
CA TRP A 59 3.02 6.75 -6.66
C TRP A 59 4.20 6.17 -5.86
N ALA A 60 3.98 5.73 -4.62
CA ALA A 60 5.04 5.18 -3.78
C ALA A 60 5.62 3.88 -4.35
N ASP A 61 4.78 3.00 -4.91
CA ASP A 61 5.23 1.78 -5.58
C ASP A 61 5.95 2.08 -6.90
N GLU A 62 5.43 3.04 -7.67
CA GLU A 62 6.02 3.48 -8.94
C GLU A 62 7.40 4.13 -8.74
N ASN A 63 7.63 4.74 -7.57
CA ASN A 63 8.88 5.44 -7.22
C ASN A 63 9.68 4.69 -6.14
N ARG A 64 9.37 3.40 -5.98
CA ARG A 64 9.99 2.55 -4.96
C ARG A 64 11.49 2.42 -5.20
N ASN A 65 12.27 2.63 -4.15
CA ASN A 65 13.71 2.47 -4.16
C ASN A 65 14.17 1.63 -2.98
N PRO A 66 15.43 1.14 -2.94
CA PRO A 66 15.89 0.25 -1.87
C PRO A 66 15.73 0.80 -0.45
N LYS A 67 15.73 2.13 -0.26
CA LYS A 67 15.59 2.76 1.06
C LYS A 67 14.14 2.78 1.54
N THR A 68 13.19 2.94 0.63
CA THR A 68 11.75 3.00 0.94
C THR A 68 11.06 1.66 0.74
N ALA A 69 11.72 0.68 0.12
CA ALA A 69 11.17 -0.64 -0.14
C ALA A 69 10.65 -1.36 1.12
N VAL A 70 11.32 -1.16 2.26
CA VAL A 70 10.95 -1.75 3.55
C VAL A 70 9.78 -1.02 4.21
N TRP A 71 9.44 0.19 3.77
CA TRP A 71 8.29 0.94 4.30
C TRP A 71 6.96 0.29 3.95
N HIS A 72 6.89 -0.60 2.97
CA HIS A 72 5.61 -1.12 2.51
C HIS A 72 5.06 -2.26 3.37
N TYR A 73 5.84 -2.81 4.31
CA TYR A 73 5.41 -3.98 5.07
C TYR A 73 5.99 -4.01 6.47
N LEU A 74 5.50 -4.94 7.29
CA LEU A 74 6.05 -5.30 8.58
C LEU A 74 6.00 -6.83 8.72
N ASN A 75 7.16 -7.43 9.02
CA ASN A 75 7.25 -8.87 9.25
C ASN A 75 7.32 -9.18 10.75
N LEU A 76 6.42 -10.04 11.22
CA LEU A 76 6.29 -10.46 12.61
C LEU A 76 6.13 -11.99 12.72
N PRO A 77 6.59 -12.60 13.83
CA PRO A 77 6.26 -13.99 14.12
C PRO A 77 4.74 -14.21 14.26
N PRO A 78 4.22 -15.41 13.97
CA PRO A 78 2.82 -15.72 14.21
C PRO A 78 2.52 -15.91 15.71
N GLY A 79 1.24 -15.78 16.09
CA GLY A 79 0.77 -16.15 17.42
C GLY A 79 1.19 -15.21 18.55
N LEU A 80 1.55 -13.97 18.24
CA LEU A 80 1.86 -12.97 19.26
C LEU A 80 0.61 -12.59 20.07
N SER A 81 0.80 -12.38 21.37
CA SER A 81 -0.21 -11.66 22.17
C SER A 81 -0.30 -10.21 21.68
N HIS A 82 -1.42 -9.55 21.98
CA HIS A 82 -1.61 -8.14 21.61
C HIS A 82 -0.50 -7.23 22.17
N GLU A 83 -0.09 -7.44 23.42
CA GLU A 83 0.98 -6.64 24.05
C GLU A 83 2.32 -6.81 23.34
N VAL A 84 2.68 -8.06 23.01
CA VAL A 84 3.93 -8.35 22.28
C VAL A 84 3.88 -7.82 20.86
N PHE A 85 2.74 -7.95 20.17
CA PHE A 85 2.52 -7.35 18.85
C PHE A 85 2.70 -5.83 18.90
N PHE A 86 2.03 -5.16 19.83
CA PHE A 86 2.10 -3.70 19.96
C PHE A 86 3.53 -3.23 20.26
N SER A 87 4.22 -3.90 21.18
CA SER A 87 5.63 -3.62 21.48
C SER A 87 6.53 -3.80 20.26
N ALA A 88 6.36 -4.88 19.51
CA ALA A 88 7.16 -5.15 18.31
C ALA A 88 6.93 -4.12 17.20
N VAL A 89 5.69 -3.71 16.98
CA VAL A 89 5.33 -2.67 16.00
C VAL A 89 5.91 -1.32 16.40
N THR A 90 5.72 -0.90 17.65
CA THR A 90 6.08 0.46 18.10
C THR A 90 7.58 0.66 18.37
N GLN A 91 8.32 -0.40 18.63
CA GLN A 91 9.77 -0.34 18.90
C GLN A 91 10.62 -0.67 17.67
N SER A 92 10.01 -1.01 16.53
CA SER A 92 10.73 -1.28 15.29
C SER A 92 10.78 -0.05 14.39
N ASP A 93 11.83 0.02 13.56
CA ASP A 93 11.98 1.02 12.50
C ASP A 93 12.16 0.34 11.14
N GLY A 94 12.08 1.12 10.06
CA GLY A 94 12.19 0.63 8.69
C GLY A 94 11.03 -0.27 8.28
N ASN A 95 9.81 0.07 8.68
CA ASN A 95 8.60 -0.69 8.34
C ASN A 95 7.42 0.24 8.06
N VAL A 96 6.27 -0.33 7.68
CA VAL A 96 5.06 0.44 7.35
C VAL A 96 4.55 1.33 8.46
N TYR A 97 4.60 0.88 9.72
CA TYR A 97 4.17 1.68 10.84
C TYR A 97 5.11 2.87 11.09
N SER A 98 6.42 2.63 11.17
CA SER A 98 7.38 3.71 11.41
C SER A 98 7.42 4.72 10.25
N ALA A 99 7.18 4.26 9.02
CA ALA A 99 7.05 5.12 7.84
C ALA A 99 5.79 5.98 7.86
N ILE A 100 4.63 5.46 8.29
CA ILE A 100 3.41 6.26 8.52
C ILE A 100 3.67 7.35 9.56
N VAL A 101 4.23 6.99 10.72
CA VAL A 101 4.54 7.97 11.77
C VAL A 101 5.49 9.05 11.26
N LYS A 102 6.48 8.67 10.45
CA LYS A 102 7.43 9.60 9.84
C LYS A 102 6.75 10.56 8.86
N THR A 103 5.91 10.08 7.95
CA THR A 103 5.26 10.94 6.95
C THR A 103 4.24 11.87 7.58
N GLU A 104 3.53 11.42 8.62
CA GLU A 104 2.68 12.30 9.44
C GLU A 104 3.48 13.43 10.10
N ALA A 105 4.64 13.12 10.67
CA ALA A 105 5.51 14.13 11.27
C ALA A 105 6.00 15.14 10.23
N GLN A 106 6.38 14.68 9.02
CA GLN A 106 6.79 15.54 7.91
C GLN A 106 5.67 16.50 7.47
N LEU A 107 4.42 16.04 7.42
CA LEU A 107 3.30 16.91 7.07
C LEU A 107 3.10 18.04 8.09
N LYS A 108 3.35 17.77 9.37
CA LYS A 108 3.24 18.73 10.48
C LYS A 108 4.44 19.68 10.57
N ASP A 109 5.60 19.30 10.05
CA ASP A 109 6.82 20.09 10.10
C ASP A 109 6.70 21.35 9.21
N LYS A 110 6.85 22.54 9.80
CA LYS A 110 6.74 23.82 9.09
C LYS A 110 7.99 24.18 8.29
N SER A 111 9.12 23.52 8.53
CA SER A 111 10.39 23.77 7.85
C SER A 111 10.49 23.10 6.47
N LEU A 112 9.66 22.09 6.21
CA LEU A 112 9.67 21.36 4.95
C LEU A 112 9.00 22.14 3.81
N SER A 113 9.54 21.99 2.61
CA SER A 113 8.99 22.59 1.39
C SER A 113 7.64 21.98 1.01
N ALA A 114 6.90 22.65 0.13
CA ALA A 114 5.63 22.14 -0.40
C ALA A 114 5.81 20.79 -1.11
N GLU A 115 6.92 20.60 -1.83
CA GLU A 115 7.27 19.38 -2.53
C GLU A 115 7.56 18.23 -1.55
N GLN A 116 8.31 18.50 -0.48
CA GLN A 116 8.57 17.50 0.55
C GLN A 116 7.27 17.06 1.26
N LYS A 117 6.34 18.00 1.49
CA LYS A 117 5.03 17.68 2.04
C LYS A 117 4.13 16.94 1.05
N ASN A 118 4.20 17.27 -0.25
CA ASN A 118 3.52 16.52 -1.29
C ASN A 118 3.99 15.06 -1.31
N GLU A 119 5.30 14.83 -1.27
CA GLU A 119 5.87 13.48 -1.22
C GLU A 119 5.45 12.73 0.05
N ALA A 120 5.54 13.37 1.22
CA ALA A 120 5.09 12.80 2.48
C ALA A 120 3.60 12.42 2.44
N LEU A 121 2.74 13.27 1.85
CA LEU A 121 1.31 13.01 1.70
C LEU A 121 1.06 11.80 0.80
N LYS A 122 1.78 11.69 -0.33
CA LYS A 122 1.65 10.54 -1.24
C LYS A 122 2.05 9.23 -0.56
N TYR A 123 3.14 9.22 0.19
CA TYR A 123 3.49 8.06 1.00
C TYR A 123 2.43 7.76 2.06
N LEU A 124 1.91 8.76 2.78
CA LEU A 124 0.88 8.52 3.78
C LEU A 124 -0.38 7.86 3.18
N ILE A 125 -0.86 8.38 2.04
CA ILE A 125 -2.02 7.81 1.31
C ILE A 125 -1.78 6.34 0.95
N HIS A 126 -0.58 6.03 0.46
CA HIS A 126 -0.21 4.68 0.05
C HIS A 126 -0.05 3.74 1.25
N LEU A 127 0.81 4.09 2.21
CA LEU A 127 1.23 3.23 3.31
C LEU A 127 0.11 2.91 4.29
N VAL A 128 -0.85 3.81 4.50
CA VAL A 128 -2.05 3.49 5.28
C VAL A 128 -2.84 2.37 4.59
N SER A 129 -2.90 2.34 3.26
CA SER A 129 -3.52 1.23 2.55
C SER A 129 -2.71 -0.06 2.79
N ASP A 130 -1.38 -0.02 2.69
CA ASP A 130 -0.49 -1.17 2.93
C ASP A 130 -0.66 -1.78 4.31
N ALA A 131 -0.71 -0.95 5.33
CA ALA A 131 -0.91 -1.41 6.70
C ALA A 131 -2.22 -2.21 6.88
N HIS A 132 -3.20 -2.01 6.01
CA HIS A 132 -4.48 -2.73 6.01
C HIS A 132 -4.51 -3.95 5.07
N GLN A 133 -3.46 -4.20 4.28
CA GLN A 133 -3.36 -5.42 3.46
C GLN A 133 -2.82 -6.55 4.35
N PRO A 134 -3.57 -7.63 4.61
CA PRO A 134 -3.17 -8.68 5.57
C PRO A 134 -1.79 -9.30 5.31
N MET A 135 -1.39 -9.46 4.05
CA MET A 135 -0.09 -10.02 3.70
C MET A 135 1.06 -9.02 3.82
N HIS A 136 0.80 -7.74 4.05
CA HIS A 136 1.80 -6.70 4.33
C HIS A 136 2.16 -6.60 5.82
N VAL A 137 1.32 -7.12 6.71
CA VAL A 137 1.63 -7.25 8.15
C VAL A 137 1.59 -8.73 8.51
N SER A 138 2.65 -9.45 8.15
CA SER A 138 2.64 -10.91 8.16
C SER A 138 4.02 -11.53 8.41
N ARG A 139 4.28 -12.76 7.96
CA ARG A 139 5.42 -13.57 8.40
C ARG A 139 6.67 -13.32 7.56
N LYS A 140 7.84 -13.30 8.21
CA LYS A 140 9.13 -13.15 7.52
C LYS A 140 9.46 -14.39 6.70
N GLU A 141 9.15 -15.56 7.23
CA GLU A 141 9.56 -16.87 6.72
C GLU A 141 8.99 -17.16 5.34
N ASP A 142 7.78 -16.65 5.06
CA ASP A 142 7.11 -16.79 3.77
C ASP A 142 7.16 -15.51 2.91
N LYS A 143 7.95 -14.51 3.34
CA LYS A 143 8.06 -13.19 2.72
C LYS A 143 6.69 -12.53 2.53
N GLY A 144 5.87 -12.59 3.57
CA GLY A 144 4.48 -12.20 3.55
C GLY A 144 3.65 -12.95 2.52
N GLY A 145 3.81 -14.26 2.47
CA GLY A 145 3.12 -15.17 1.55
C GLY A 145 3.58 -15.14 0.09
N ASN A 146 4.62 -14.38 -0.25
CA ASN A 146 5.20 -14.40 -1.60
C ASN A 146 5.77 -15.78 -1.97
N THR A 147 6.21 -16.57 -0.99
CA THR A 147 6.74 -17.93 -1.24
C THR A 147 5.66 -19.01 -1.18
N ILE A 148 4.41 -18.69 -0.80
CA ILE A 148 3.29 -19.64 -0.74
C ILE A 148 2.63 -19.67 -2.11
N GLN A 149 2.94 -20.70 -2.90
CA GLN A 149 2.34 -20.89 -4.24
C GLN A 149 0.92 -21.44 -4.13
N VAL A 150 -0.01 -20.86 -4.88
CA VAL A 150 -1.41 -21.26 -4.93
C VAL A 150 -1.92 -21.28 -6.38
N ARG A 151 -3.09 -21.86 -6.60
CA ARG A 151 -3.83 -21.75 -7.87
C ARG A 151 -5.14 -21.02 -7.62
N PHE A 152 -5.43 -20.05 -8.47
CA PHE A 152 -6.68 -19.29 -8.45
C PHE A 152 -7.17 -19.15 -9.90
N ASP A 153 -8.44 -19.44 -10.17
CA ASP A 153 -9.01 -19.52 -11.53
C ASP A 153 -8.17 -20.31 -12.53
N ASN A 154 -7.68 -21.48 -12.10
CA ASN A 154 -6.79 -22.35 -12.88
C ASN A 154 -5.46 -21.73 -13.32
N LYS A 155 -5.09 -20.56 -12.77
CA LYS A 155 -3.81 -19.88 -13.00
C LYS A 155 -2.94 -19.99 -11.74
N GLY A 156 -1.63 -20.18 -11.94
CA GLY A 156 -0.66 -20.15 -10.84
C GLY A 156 -0.42 -18.72 -10.37
N THR A 157 -0.34 -18.53 -9.05
CA THR A 157 0.03 -17.27 -8.39
C THR A 157 0.66 -17.57 -7.02
N ASN A 158 1.00 -16.54 -6.25
CA ASN A 158 1.35 -16.68 -4.84
C ASN A 158 0.29 -16.04 -3.95
N LEU A 159 0.28 -16.38 -2.65
CA LEU A 159 -0.73 -15.90 -1.71
C LEU A 159 -0.73 -14.37 -1.60
N HIS A 160 0.44 -13.73 -1.56
CA HIS A 160 0.55 -12.27 -1.50
C HIS A 160 -0.17 -11.60 -2.69
N ALA A 161 0.21 -11.97 -3.92
CA ALA A 161 -0.38 -11.44 -5.15
C ALA A 161 -1.88 -11.75 -5.29
N LEU A 162 -2.33 -12.89 -4.73
CA LEU A 162 -3.74 -13.22 -4.67
C LEU A 162 -4.51 -12.21 -3.80
N TRP A 163 -3.99 -11.85 -2.63
CA TRP A 163 -4.59 -10.83 -1.76
C TRP A 163 -4.52 -9.42 -2.36
N ASP A 164 -3.36 -9.02 -2.89
CA ASP A 164 -3.17 -7.68 -3.46
C ASP A 164 -4.13 -7.43 -4.63
N SER A 165 -4.22 -8.38 -5.55
CA SER A 165 -4.83 -8.13 -6.85
C SER A 165 -5.80 -9.23 -7.30
N GLY A 166 -5.51 -10.50 -7.00
CA GLY A 166 -6.30 -11.63 -7.51
C GLY A 166 -7.76 -11.59 -7.03
N LEU A 167 -7.98 -11.48 -5.72
CA LEU A 167 -9.32 -11.46 -5.12
C LEU A 167 -10.11 -10.20 -5.52
N ILE A 168 -9.46 -9.04 -5.56
CA ILE A 168 -10.09 -7.77 -5.99
C ILE A 168 -10.47 -7.84 -7.47
N GLY A 169 -9.57 -8.38 -8.31
CA GLY A 169 -9.77 -8.49 -9.75
C GLY A 169 -10.84 -9.51 -10.14
N HIS A 170 -11.00 -10.58 -9.35
CA HIS A 170 -11.89 -11.71 -9.65
C HIS A 170 -13.35 -11.29 -9.90
N GLY A 171 -13.88 -10.36 -9.09
CA GLY A 171 -15.26 -9.90 -9.24
C GLY A 171 -15.52 -9.07 -10.51
N GLY A 172 -14.48 -8.76 -11.29
CA GLY A 172 -14.60 -7.91 -12.49
C GLY A 172 -15.00 -6.46 -12.19
N LEU A 173 -15.07 -6.08 -10.92
CA LEU A 173 -15.54 -4.78 -10.48
C LEU A 173 -14.64 -3.66 -11.00
N SER A 174 -15.27 -2.57 -11.44
CA SER A 174 -14.57 -1.31 -11.68
C SER A 174 -14.14 -0.69 -10.36
N GLU A 175 -13.21 0.28 -10.39
CA GLU A 175 -12.83 1.03 -9.18
C GLU A 175 -14.05 1.70 -8.53
N ALA A 176 -14.97 2.24 -9.33
CA ALA A 176 -16.19 2.85 -8.85
C ALA A 176 -17.12 1.85 -8.16
N ASP A 177 -17.21 0.62 -8.67
CA ASP A 177 -18.01 -0.45 -8.06
C ASP A 177 -17.40 -0.93 -6.74
N ILE A 178 -16.06 -1.03 -6.65
CA ILE A 178 -15.36 -1.35 -5.40
C ILE A 178 -15.66 -0.27 -4.36
N VAL A 179 -15.47 1.01 -4.72
CA VAL A 179 -15.77 2.14 -3.84
C VAL A 179 -17.21 2.08 -3.36
N LYS A 180 -18.17 1.89 -4.27
CA LYS A 180 -19.60 1.80 -3.93
C LYS A 180 -19.91 0.64 -2.98
N THR A 181 -19.24 -0.49 -3.13
CA THR A 181 -19.48 -1.70 -2.35
C THR A 181 -18.83 -1.63 -0.96
N CYS A 182 -17.63 -1.05 -0.87
CA CYS A 182 -16.85 -0.99 0.37
C CYS A 182 -17.14 0.25 1.22
N ASP A 183 -17.60 1.34 0.61
CA ASP A 183 -17.97 2.56 1.32
C ASP A 183 -19.30 2.42 2.07
N THR A 184 -19.22 1.72 3.20
CA THR A 184 -20.37 1.27 4.01
C THR A 184 -20.43 1.95 5.37
N ALA A 185 -19.52 2.90 5.62
CA ALA A 185 -19.46 3.63 6.87
C ALA A 185 -20.74 4.48 7.07
N THR A 186 -21.37 4.32 8.22
CA THR A 186 -22.53 5.11 8.62
C THR A 186 -22.13 6.55 9.01
N PRO A 187 -23.03 7.54 8.92
CA PRO A 187 -22.75 8.89 9.41
C PRO A 187 -22.28 8.92 10.87
N GLU A 188 -22.80 8.02 11.72
CA GLU A 188 -22.40 7.88 13.11
C GLU A 188 -20.96 7.39 13.25
N GLN A 189 -20.55 6.40 12.45
CA GLN A 189 -19.16 5.92 12.40
C GLN A 189 -18.22 7.02 11.91
N ILE A 190 -18.58 7.71 10.82
CA ILE A 190 -17.77 8.79 10.25
C ILE A 190 -17.60 9.94 11.26
N LYS A 191 -18.64 10.26 12.04
CA LYS A 191 -18.57 11.28 13.09
C LYS A 191 -17.71 10.86 14.29
N ALA A 192 -17.60 9.56 14.56
CA ALA A 192 -16.82 9.03 15.67
C ALA A 192 -15.32 8.92 15.36
N TRP A 193 -14.94 8.94 14.09
CA TRP A 193 -13.55 8.93 13.61
C TRP A 193 -12.99 10.34 13.49
#